data_AF-A0A257MXT3-F1
#
_entry.id   AF-A0A257MXT3-F1
#
_cell.length_a   1.000
_cell.length_b   1.000
_cell.length_c   1.000
_cell.angle_alpha   90.00
_cell.angle_beta   90.00
_cell.angle_gamma   90.00
#
_symmetry.space_group_name_H-M   'P 1'
#
loop_
_entity.id
_entity.type
_entity.pdbx_description
1 polymer ?
#
loop_
_entity_poly.entity_id
_entity_poly.type
_entity_poly.pdbx_seq_one_letter_code
_entity_poly.pdbx_strand_id
1 'polypeptide(L)'
;AGKYELKLELFKSDGSLVNLSDAGVLLKVPTIAAPFGVGTVPTQVVAHYPAQITDMEDRVIRDVAGKIVAFRLVLHVDNNNCQAVIYPVSINGTAADSCGFLQYSVGDNVHVSYWAYHPNNFASFNFTIARGSAGVIESASGAVGASPVNGYVRDASSVFSKDVPVATLLGACKKAAFAENLHVNAWATDGWNTLSYLNKDAIPVAFALEPKPVA
;
A
#
# COMPACT_ATOMS: atom_id res chain seq x y z
N ALA A 1 7.07 -2.49 -15.11
CA ALA A 1 6.18 -1.40 -14.71
C ALA A 1 6.49 -0.16 -15.53
N GLY A 2 5.51 0.69 -15.79
CA GLY A 2 5.72 1.91 -16.55
C GLY A 2 4.56 2.89 -16.42
N LYS A 3 4.86 4.16 -16.64
CA LYS A 3 3.86 5.20 -16.84
C LYS A 3 3.61 5.36 -18.33
N TYR A 4 2.36 5.31 -18.72
CA TYR A 4 1.90 5.51 -20.09
C TYR A 4 1.00 6.72 -20.11
N GLU A 5 1.29 7.66 -21.00
CA GLU A 5 0.44 8.80 -21.23
C GLU A 5 -0.40 8.55 -22.48
N LEU A 6 -1.71 8.64 -22.32
CA LEU A 6 -2.67 8.62 -23.40
C LEU A 6 -3.19 10.04 -23.58
N LYS A 7 -3.08 10.54 -24.82
CA LYS A 7 -3.60 11.82 -25.23
C LYS A 7 -4.81 11.60 -26.12
N LEU A 8 -5.95 12.20 -25.75
CA LEU A 8 -7.18 12.17 -26.54
C LEU A 8 -7.40 13.55 -27.16
N GLU A 9 -7.34 13.59 -28.48
CA GLU A 9 -7.51 14.79 -29.31
C GLU A 9 -8.71 14.62 -30.24
N LEU A 10 -9.44 15.71 -30.47
CA LEU A 10 -10.49 15.75 -31.48
C LEU A 10 -9.96 16.51 -32.69
N PHE A 11 -10.19 15.96 -33.88
CA PHE A 11 -9.86 16.61 -35.14
C PHE A 11 -11.14 16.84 -35.94
N LYS A 12 -11.19 17.96 -36.65
CA LYS A 12 -12.25 18.22 -37.64
C LYS A 12 -12.05 17.34 -38.87
N SER A 13 -13.05 17.30 -39.74
CA SER A 13 -12.96 16.55 -41.01
C SER A 13 -11.85 17.03 -41.94
N ASP A 14 -11.37 18.26 -41.77
CA ASP A 14 -10.24 18.82 -42.53
C ASP A 14 -8.86 18.49 -41.92
N GLY A 15 -8.82 17.72 -40.82
CA GLY A 15 -7.60 17.34 -40.12
C GLY A 15 -7.06 18.38 -39.14
N SER A 16 -7.72 19.53 -38.97
CA SER A 16 -7.33 20.52 -37.95
C SER A 16 -7.73 20.08 -36.54
N LEU A 17 -6.88 20.39 -35.55
CA LEU A 17 -7.15 20.12 -34.15
C LEU A 17 -8.33 20.97 -33.65
N VAL A 18 -9.24 20.37 -32.90
CA VAL A 18 -10.36 21.06 -32.26
C VAL A 18 -9.87 21.67 -30.94
N ASN A 19 -10.07 22.98 -30.79
CA ASN A 19 -10.01 23.62 -29.49
C ASN A 19 -11.28 23.24 -28.71
N LEU A 20 -11.13 22.40 -27.68
CA LEU A 20 -12.25 21.82 -26.93
C LEU A 20 -13.03 22.91 -26.19
N SER A 21 -12.32 23.91 -25.66
CA SER A 21 -12.96 25.05 -24.98
C SER A 21 -13.80 25.90 -25.93
N ASP A 22 -13.30 26.25 -27.11
CA ASP A 22 -14.04 27.05 -28.08
C ASP A 22 -15.22 26.29 -28.70
N ALA A 23 -15.07 24.97 -28.85
CA ALA A 23 -16.14 24.08 -29.29
C ALA A 23 -17.18 23.77 -28.20
N GLY A 24 -17.01 24.27 -26.97
CA GLY A 24 -17.91 24.00 -25.85
C GLY A 24 -17.92 22.52 -25.41
N VAL A 25 -16.86 21.77 -25.71
CA VAL A 25 -16.73 20.36 -25.34
C VAL A 25 -16.36 20.24 -23.87
N LEU A 26 -17.21 19.57 -23.10
CA LEU A 26 -16.94 19.27 -21.69
C LEU A 26 -16.23 17.93 -21.57
N LEU A 27 -15.08 17.93 -20.89
CA LEU A 27 -14.40 16.71 -20.45
C LEU A 27 -14.97 16.32 -19.08
N LYS A 28 -15.49 15.10 -18.98
CA LYS A 28 -16.02 14.55 -17.74
C LYS A 28 -15.41 13.19 -17.46
N VAL A 29 -15.12 12.93 -16.20
CA VAL A 29 -14.65 11.62 -15.72
C VAL A 29 -15.67 11.00 -14.76
N PRO A 30 -15.84 9.67 -14.78
CA PRO A 30 -16.67 8.97 -13.81
C PRO A 30 -16.20 9.19 -12.37
N THR A 31 -17.14 9.27 -11.43
CA THR A 31 -16.85 9.36 -9.99
C THR A 31 -16.92 8.00 -9.28
N ILE A 32 -17.11 6.93 -10.05
CA ILE A 32 -17.18 5.54 -9.58
C ILE A 32 -16.18 4.67 -10.36
N ALA A 33 -15.70 3.61 -9.71
CA ALA A 33 -14.89 2.60 -10.37
C ALA A 33 -15.74 1.77 -11.36
N ALA A 34 -15.10 1.19 -12.37
CA ALA A 34 -15.74 0.33 -13.37
C ALA A 34 -17.09 0.87 -13.94
N PRO A 35 -17.14 2.10 -14.47
CA PRO A 35 -18.40 2.76 -14.87
C PRO A 35 -19.02 2.20 -16.15
N PHE A 36 -18.73 0.95 -16.51
CA PHE A 36 -19.18 0.31 -17.73
C PHE A 36 -20.48 -0.45 -17.44
N GLY A 37 -21.59 0.02 -18.00
CA GLY A 37 -22.93 -0.56 -17.81
C GLY A 37 -24.00 0.21 -18.58
N VAL A 38 -25.24 -0.27 -18.51
CA VAL A 38 -26.39 0.37 -19.18
C VAL A 38 -27.03 1.52 -18.38
N GLY A 39 -26.61 1.69 -17.12
CA GLY A 39 -27.13 2.73 -16.23
C GLY A 39 -26.47 4.09 -16.44
N THR A 40 -27.07 5.13 -15.87
CA THR A 40 -26.46 6.46 -15.83
C THR A 40 -25.18 6.43 -15.00
N VAL A 41 -24.08 6.91 -15.58
CA VAL A 41 -22.79 7.02 -14.90
C VAL A 41 -22.68 8.39 -14.23
N PRO A 42 -22.48 8.48 -12.90
CA PRO A 42 -22.19 9.75 -12.25
C PRO A 42 -20.81 10.24 -12.70
N THR A 43 -20.74 11.51 -13.09
CA THR A 43 -19.52 12.13 -13.63
C THR A 43 -19.27 13.49 -13.00
N GLN A 44 -18.00 13.90 -13.01
CA GLN A 44 -17.56 15.24 -12.65
C GLN A 44 -16.79 15.86 -13.82
N VAL A 45 -16.83 17.18 -13.92
CA VAL A 45 -16.06 17.93 -14.92
C VAL A 45 -14.57 17.82 -14.57
N VAL A 46 -13.75 17.58 -15.58
CA VAL A 46 -12.29 17.44 -15.42
C VAL A 46 -11.65 18.81 -15.22
N ALA A 47 -11.97 19.77 -16.08
CA ALA A 47 -11.41 21.11 -16.01
C ALA A 47 -12.31 22.12 -16.74
N HIS A 48 -12.14 23.40 -16.38
CA HIS A 48 -12.87 24.51 -16.96
C HIS A 48 -11.97 25.41 -17.81
N TYR A 49 -12.60 26.29 -18.59
CA TYR A 49 -11.96 27.47 -19.13
C TYR A 49 -12.81 28.71 -18.79
N PRO A 50 -12.26 29.70 -18.06
CA PRO A 50 -10.92 29.72 -17.45
C PRO A 50 -10.73 28.64 -16.37
N ALA A 51 -9.49 28.26 -16.10
CA ALA A 51 -9.14 27.21 -15.12
C ALA A 51 -9.56 27.59 -13.70
N GLN A 52 -10.00 26.61 -12.92
CA GLN A 52 -10.39 26.75 -11.51
C GLN A 52 -9.45 25.94 -10.59
N ILE A 53 -9.39 26.33 -9.31
CA ILE A 53 -8.52 25.65 -8.31
C ILE A 53 -8.89 24.18 -8.09
N THR A 54 -10.14 23.80 -8.38
CA THR A 54 -10.66 22.43 -8.25
C THR A 54 -10.45 21.58 -9.50
N ASP A 55 -9.90 22.16 -10.58
CA ASP A 55 -9.70 21.45 -11.83
C ASP A 55 -8.60 20.39 -11.72
N MET A 56 -8.80 19.28 -12.43
CA MET A 56 -7.84 18.19 -12.56
C MET A 56 -6.83 18.54 -13.67
N GLU A 57 -6.01 19.57 -13.44
CA GLU A 57 -5.07 20.10 -14.45
C GLU A 57 -4.06 19.06 -14.96
N ASP A 58 -3.78 18.02 -14.17
CA ASP A 58 -2.94 16.89 -14.58
C ASP A 58 -3.56 16.04 -15.70
N ARG A 59 -4.87 16.22 -15.96
CA ARG A 59 -5.68 15.47 -16.92
C ARG A 59 -6.06 16.24 -18.19
N VAL A 60 -5.54 17.45 -18.38
CA VAL A 60 -5.78 18.24 -19.59
C VAL A 60 -4.49 18.77 -20.17
N ILE A 61 -4.52 19.04 -21.48
CA ILE A 61 -3.47 19.80 -22.17
C ILE A 61 -4.09 21.11 -22.61
N ARG A 62 -3.41 22.21 -22.29
CA ARG A 62 -3.83 23.57 -22.64
C ARG A 62 -2.93 24.17 -23.71
N ASP A 63 -3.51 25.02 -24.56
CA ASP A 63 -2.75 25.86 -25.48
C ASP A 63 -2.17 27.10 -24.80
N VAL A 64 -1.49 27.96 -25.57
CA VAL A 64 -0.87 29.20 -25.06
C VAL A 64 -1.87 30.23 -24.53
N ALA A 65 -3.15 30.12 -24.90
CA ALA A 65 -4.23 30.97 -24.40
C ALA A 65 -4.94 30.36 -23.16
N GLY A 66 -4.44 29.21 -22.67
CA GLY A 66 -5.00 28.48 -21.55
C GLY A 66 -6.24 27.66 -21.89
N LYS A 67 -6.60 27.53 -23.18
CA LYS A 67 -7.78 26.77 -23.63
C LYS A 67 -7.46 25.28 -23.65
N ILE A 68 -8.45 24.45 -23.38
CA ILE A 68 -8.30 22.99 -23.38
C ILE A 68 -8.27 22.49 -24.83
N VAL A 69 -7.24 21.74 -25.20
CA VAL A 69 -7.08 21.18 -26.56
C VAL A 69 -7.00 19.64 -26.59
N ALA A 70 -6.71 19.00 -25.45
CA ALA A 70 -6.74 17.55 -25.34
C ALA A 70 -7.03 17.08 -23.91
N PHE A 71 -7.55 15.86 -23.80
CA PHE A 71 -7.58 15.13 -22.53
C PHE A 71 -6.29 14.32 -22.36
N ARG A 72 -5.78 14.27 -21.14
CA ARG A 72 -4.57 13.54 -20.75
C ARG A 72 -4.94 12.48 -19.71
N LEU A 73 -4.57 11.23 -19.98
CA LEU A 73 -4.71 10.14 -19.04
C LEU A 73 -3.34 9.51 -18.79
N VAL A 74 -2.89 9.55 -17.54
CA VAL A 74 -1.65 8.87 -17.13
C VAL A 74 -2.03 7.54 -16.48
N LEU A 75 -1.66 6.45 -17.14
CA LEU A 75 -1.82 5.09 -16.64
C LEU A 75 -0.52 4.62 -16.01
N HIS A 76 -0.60 4.06 -14.80
CA HIS A 76 0.49 3.27 -14.25
C HIS A 76 0.17 1.79 -14.49
N VAL A 77 0.97 1.15 -15.34
CA VAL A 77 0.89 -0.31 -15.53
C VAL A 77 1.99 -0.96 -14.72
N ASP A 78 1.61 -1.67 -13.66
CA ASP A 78 2.53 -2.41 -12.81
C ASP A 78 1.95 -3.78 -12.43
N ASN A 79 2.44 -4.82 -13.11
CA ASN A 79 2.06 -6.22 -12.87
C ASN A 79 3.14 -6.98 -12.10
N ASN A 80 3.99 -6.28 -11.34
CA ASN A 80 4.98 -6.95 -10.51
C ASN A 80 4.32 -7.63 -9.31
N ASN A 81 4.86 -8.79 -8.93
CA ASN A 81 4.41 -9.48 -7.72
C ASN A 81 4.92 -8.77 -6.46
N CYS A 82 4.10 -8.79 -5.41
CA CYS A 82 4.54 -8.43 -4.07
C CYS A 82 5.46 -9.51 -3.48
N GLN A 83 6.25 -9.13 -2.48
CA GLN A 83 7.06 -10.04 -1.67
C GLN A 83 6.78 -9.79 -0.19
N ALA A 84 6.74 -10.88 0.57
CA ALA A 84 6.40 -10.89 1.98
C ALA A 84 7.25 -11.93 2.71
N VAL A 85 7.99 -11.52 3.74
CA VAL A 85 8.75 -12.41 4.64
C VAL A 85 8.61 -11.88 6.07
N ILE A 86 8.47 -12.78 7.04
CA ILE A 86 8.59 -12.46 8.46
C ILE A 86 9.92 -13.05 8.94
N TYR A 87 10.74 -12.24 9.61
CA TYR A 87 12.02 -12.72 10.14
C TYR A 87 11.85 -13.21 11.58
N PRO A 88 12.66 -14.18 12.04
CA PRO A 88 12.62 -14.60 13.44
C PRO A 88 12.81 -13.42 14.38
N VAL A 89 11.92 -13.30 15.36
CA VAL A 89 12.06 -12.33 16.45
C VAL A 89 13.33 -12.61 17.25
N SER A 90 13.89 -11.56 17.87
CA SER A 90 15.05 -11.71 18.75
C SER A 90 14.94 -10.87 20.02
N ILE A 91 15.63 -11.31 21.07
CA ILE A 91 15.83 -10.54 22.30
C ILE A 91 17.33 -10.36 22.50
N ASN A 92 17.79 -9.12 22.65
CA ASN A 92 19.20 -8.79 22.84
C ASN A 92 20.12 -9.45 21.79
N GLY A 93 19.66 -9.54 20.53
CA GLY A 93 20.38 -10.15 19.41
C GLY A 93 20.31 -11.68 19.32
N THR A 94 19.68 -12.36 20.29
CA THR A 94 19.44 -13.81 20.20
C THR A 94 18.09 -14.07 19.55
N ALA A 95 18.10 -14.63 18.34
CA ALA A 95 16.91 -14.97 17.58
C ALA A 95 16.22 -16.24 18.12
N ALA A 96 14.91 -16.33 17.96
CA ALA A 96 14.16 -17.55 18.20
C ALA A 96 14.68 -18.67 17.27
N ASP A 97 14.89 -19.86 17.84
CA ASP A 97 15.27 -21.03 17.07
C ASP A 97 14.06 -21.66 16.34
N SER A 98 14.25 -22.81 15.70
CA SER A 98 13.17 -23.53 15.02
C SER A 98 12.03 -23.99 15.92
N CYS A 99 12.25 -24.03 17.25
CA CYS A 99 11.23 -24.35 18.24
C CYS A 99 10.47 -23.10 18.70
N GLY A 100 10.97 -21.89 18.39
CA GLY A 100 10.27 -20.63 18.57
C GLY A 100 10.32 -20.05 19.99
N PHE A 101 11.10 -20.61 20.91
CA PHE A 101 11.16 -20.12 22.30
C PHE A 101 12.22 -19.01 22.46
N LEU A 102 11.85 -17.98 23.20
CA LEU A 102 12.74 -16.89 23.60
C LEU A 102 12.63 -16.63 25.10
N GLN A 103 13.79 -16.58 25.75
CA GLN A 103 13.88 -16.30 27.16
C GLN A 103 14.09 -14.81 27.41
N TYR A 104 13.27 -14.23 28.29
CA TYR A 104 13.30 -12.81 28.60
C TYR A 104 13.62 -12.52 30.07
N SER A 105 14.13 -11.32 30.28
CA SER A 105 14.34 -10.64 31.57
C SER A 105 13.38 -9.44 31.64
N VAL A 106 13.04 -8.98 32.85
CA VAL A 106 12.18 -7.79 33.01
C VAL A 106 12.86 -6.58 32.36
N GLY A 107 12.14 -5.88 31.49
CA GLY A 107 12.64 -4.72 30.76
C GLY A 107 13.23 -5.02 29.38
N ASP A 108 13.35 -6.29 28.99
CA ASP A 108 13.79 -6.67 27.64
C ASP A 108 12.77 -6.21 26.57
N ASN A 109 13.29 -5.96 25.36
CA ASN A 109 12.50 -5.74 24.16
C ASN A 109 12.60 -6.94 23.22
N VAL A 110 11.50 -7.22 22.54
CA VAL A 110 11.46 -8.14 21.39
C VAL A 110 11.67 -7.32 20.13
N HIS A 111 12.76 -7.62 19.43
CA HIS A 111 13.01 -7.07 18.11
C HIS A 111 12.15 -7.83 17.09
N VAL A 112 11.21 -7.11 16.50
CA VAL A 112 10.30 -7.63 15.48
C VAL A 112 10.69 -7.04 14.13
N SER A 113 10.80 -7.88 13.11
CA SER A 113 11.07 -7.40 11.75
C SER A 113 10.42 -8.23 10.66
N TYR A 114 10.03 -7.56 9.58
CA TYR A 114 9.40 -8.19 8.42
C TYR A 114 9.71 -7.43 7.14
N TRP A 115 9.71 -8.14 6.01
CA TRP A 115 9.91 -7.58 4.68
C TRP A 115 8.58 -7.48 3.94
N ALA A 116 8.10 -6.26 3.74
CA ALA A 116 6.90 -5.97 2.96
C ALA A 116 7.31 -5.15 1.74
N TYR A 117 7.24 -5.76 0.55
CA TYR A 117 7.90 -5.20 -0.63
C TYR A 117 7.05 -5.30 -1.90
N HIS A 118 7.18 -4.26 -2.71
CA HIS A 118 6.76 -4.24 -4.10
C HIS A 118 7.74 -3.35 -4.87
N PRO A 119 8.22 -3.73 -6.07
CA PRO A 119 9.34 -3.06 -6.74
C PRO A 119 9.21 -1.54 -6.92
N ASN A 120 7.98 -1.04 -7.10
CA ASN A 120 7.73 0.40 -7.30
C ASN A 120 6.89 1.02 -6.18
N ASN A 121 6.77 0.34 -5.03
CA ASN A 121 5.98 0.78 -3.86
C ASN A 121 4.46 0.94 -4.08
N PHE A 122 3.89 0.49 -5.19
CA PHE A 122 2.44 0.43 -5.45
C PHE A 122 1.77 -0.79 -4.79
N ALA A 123 1.96 -0.91 -3.48
CA ALA A 123 1.33 -1.94 -2.66
C ALA A 123 1.12 -1.42 -1.24
N SER A 124 0.23 -2.08 -0.51
CA SER A 124 0.03 -1.88 0.93
C SER A 124 0.19 -3.19 1.67
N PHE A 125 0.61 -3.15 2.93
CA PHE A 125 0.76 -4.34 3.77
C PHE A 125 -0.12 -4.27 5.01
N ASN A 126 -0.39 -5.44 5.59
CA ASN A 126 -0.97 -5.63 6.90
C ASN A 126 -0.13 -6.68 7.66
N PHE A 127 0.53 -6.24 8.73
CA PHE A 127 1.29 -7.06 9.66
C PHE A 127 0.56 -7.12 11.00
N THR A 128 0.53 -8.29 11.62
CA THR A 128 -0.08 -8.48 12.94
C THR A 128 0.74 -9.44 13.80
N ILE A 129 0.72 -9.20 15.11
CA ILE A 129 1.11 -10.16 16.14
C ILE A 129 -0.14 -10.45 16.96
N ALA A 130 -0.54 -11.72 17.01
CA ALA A 130 -1.61 -12.19 17.88
C ALA A 130 -1.04 -12.93 19.08
N ARG A 131 -1.59 -12.71 20.28
CA ARG A 131 -1.20 -13.44 21.50
C ARG A 131 -2.21 -14.53 21.83
N GLY A 132 -1.82 -15.79 21.64
CA GLY A 132 -2.68 -16.95 21.92
C GLY A 132 -4.13 -16.73 21.46
N SER A 133 -5.09 -16.96 22.35
CA SER A 133 -6.52 -16.73 22.09
C SER A 133 -7.00 -15.30 22.37
N ALA A 134 -6.11 -14.36 22.70
CA ALA A 134 -6.48 -12.97 23.00
C ALA A 134 -6.65 -12.09 21.73
N GLY A 135 -6.30 -12.61 20.55
CA GLY A 135 -6.36 -11.87 19.30
C GLY A 135 -5.13 -11.00 19.05
N VAL A 136 -5.26 -10.07 18.10
CA VAL A 136 -4.20 -9.14 17.67
C VAL A 136 -3.90 -8.13 18.77
N ILE A 137 -2.62 -8.02 19.15
CA ILE A 137 -2.12 -7.13 20.22
C ILE A 137 -1.08 -6.12 19.73
N GLU A 138 -0.49 -6.35 18.55
CA GLU A 138 0.40 -5.42 17.85
C GLU A 138 0.12 -5.54 16.35
N SER A 139 0.17 -4.43 15.62
CA SER A 139 -0.11 -4.44 14.19
C SER A 139 0.50 -3.23 13.48
N ALA A 140 0.79 -3.39 12.20
CA ALA A 140 1.19 -2.28 11.35
C ALA A 140 0.52 -2.44 9.99
N SER A 141 -0.05 -1.37 9.45
CA SER A 141 -0.68 -1.38 8.13
C SER A 141 -0.45 -0.06 7.42
N GLY A 142 -0.05 -0.12 6.15
CA GLY A 142 0.28 1.07 5.38
C GLY A 142 0.85 0.74 4.01
N ALA A 143 1.23 1.78 3.27
CA ALA A 143 1.92 1.60 1.99
C ALA A 143 3.31 1.00 2.21
N VAL A 144 3.74 0.09 1.33
CA VAL A 144 5.08 -0.55 1.44
C VAL A 144 6.24 0.45 1.24
N GLY A 145 5.96 1.64 0.69
CA GLY A 145 6.92 2.74 0.57
C GLY A 145 6.91 3.76 1.72
N ALA A 146 6.04 3.59 2.72
CA ALA A 146 5.95 4.51 3.85
C ALA A 146 6.93 4.16 4.97
N SER A 147 7.35 5.17 5.74
CA SER A 147 8.17 4.99 6.95
C SER A 147 8.04 6.23 7.84
N PRO A 148 7.86 6.09 9.18
CA PRO A 148 7.52 4.86 9.88
C PRO A 148 6.04 4.47 9.70
N VAL A 149 5.68 3.21 10.01
CA VAL A 149 4.29 2.73 10.08
C VAL A 149 4.05 2.11 11.46
N ASN A 150 3.22 2.75 12.29
CA ASN A 150 3.00 2.36 13.70
C ASN A 150 4.29 2.09 14.51
N GLY A 151 5.31 2.92 14.30
CA GLY A 151 6.62 2.80 14.94
C GLY A 151 7.57 1.77 14.31
N TYR A 152 7.12 0.98 13.33
CA TYR A 152 8.01 0.18 12.50
C TYR A 152 8.73 1.08 11.50
N VAL A 153 10.05 1.16 11.63
CA VAL A 153 10.90 1.94 10.74
C VAL A 153 11.30 1.06 9.56
N ARG A 154 11.10 1.58 8.35
CA ARG A 154 11.52 0.93 7.10
C ARG A 154 12.96 1.30 6.77
N ASP A 155 13.79 0.32 6.48
CA ASP A 155 15.14 0.52 5.98
C ASP A 155 15.21 0.66 4.44
N ALA A 156 16.43 0.80 3.91
CA ALA A 156 16.66 0.91 2.46
C ALA A 156 16.31 -0.38 1.69
N SER A 157 16.34 -1.54 2.35
CA SER A 157 15.98 -2.85 1.80
C SER A 157 14.48 -3.13 1.88
N SER A 158 13.68 -2.20 2.40
CA SER A 158 12.23 -2.34 2.63
C SER A 158 11.86 -3.29 3.78
N VAL A 159 12.80 -3.54 4.68
CA VAL A 159 12.55 -4.26 5.93
C VAL A 159 12.03 -3.27 6.96
N PHE A 160 10.90 -3.60 7.57
CA PHE A 160 10.29 -2.86 8.66
C PHE A 160 10.70 -3.51 9.97
N SER A 161 11.17 -2.72 10.94
CA SER A 161 11.52 -3.24 12.26
C SER A 161 11.14 -2.31 13.41
N LYS A 162 10.89 -2.90 14.58
CA LYS A 162 10.52 -2.22 15.81
C LYS A 162 10.94 -3.06 17.01
N ASP A 163 11.44 -2.39 18.04
CA ASP A 163 11.61 -3.00 19.36
C ASP A 163 10.30 -2.83 20.15
N VAL A 164 9.68 -3.95 20.52
CA VAL A 164 8.43 -3.98 21.27
C VAL A 164 8.72 -4.48 22.69
N PRO A 165 8.36 -3.73 23.75
CA PRO A 165 8.60 -4.20 25.11
C PRO A 165 7.92 -5.54 25.38
N VAL A 166 8.66 -6.47 26.00
CA VAL A 166 8.12 -7.78 26.40
C VAL A 166 6.86 -7.61 27.25
N ALA A 167 6.82 -6.61 28.14
CA ALA A 167 5.67 -6.29 28.97
C ALA A 167 4.41 -5.93 28.14
N THR A 168 4.59 -5.21 27.02
CA THR A 168 3.49 -4.87 26.10
C THR A 168 2.95 -6.13 25.44
N LEU A 169 3.83 -7.00 24.95
CA LEU A 169 3.43 -8.25 24.31
C LEU A 169 2.72 -9.18 25.30
N LEU A 170 3.26 -9.37 26.50
CA LEU A 170 2.74 -10.28 27.51
C LEU A 170 1.49 -9.79 28.24
N GLY A 171 1.35 -8.47 28.43
CA GLY A 171 0.33 -7.92 29.33
C GLY A 171 0.44 -8.55 30.73
N ALA A 172 -0.64 -9.20 31.20
CA ALA A 172 -0.66 -9.87 32.50
C ALA A 172 -0.05 -11.29 32.49
N CYS A 173 0.26 -11.85 31.31
CA CYS A 173 0.80 -13.21 31.20
C CYS A 173 2.26 -13.26 31.64
N LYS A 174 2.67 -14.36 32.31
CA LYS A 174 4.09 -14.66 32.58
C LYS A 174 4.77 -15.39 31.43
N LYS A 175 3.99 -16.02 30.56
CA LYS A 175 4.44 -16.67 29.33
C LYS A 175 3.29 -16.65 28.34
N ALA A 176 3.59 -16.52 27.06
CA ALA A 176 2.59 -16.59 26.02
C ALA A 176 3.21 -17.03 24.70
N ALA A 177 2.40 -17.64 23.85
CA ALA A 177 2.73 -17.89 22.46
C ALA A 177 2.10 -16.82 21.57
N PHE A 178 2.78 -16.50 20.49
CA PHE A 178 2.45 -15.44 19.56
C PHE A 178 2.50 -15.98 18.12
N ALA A 179 1.61 -15.46 17.29
CA ALA A 179 1.60 -15.73 15.86
C ALA A 179 1.73 -14.41 15.10
N GLU A 180 2.70 -14.36 14.19
CA GLU A 180 2.96 -13.25 13.30
C GLU A 180 2.38 -13.56 11.91
N ASN A 181 1.62 -12.63 11.37
CA ASN A 181 1.05 -12.73 10.03
C ASN A 181 1.40 -11.48 9.23
N LEU A 182 1.70 -11.65 7.94
CA LEU A 182 1.98 -10.57 7.01
C LEU A 182 1.31 -10.86 5.67
N HIS A 183 0.51 -9.91 5.22
CA HIS A 183 -0.07 -9.89 3.89
C HIS A 183 0.31 -8.59 3.17
N VAL A 184 0.68 -8.69 1.88
CA VAL A 184 1.00 -7.56 1.01
C VAL A 184 0.05 -7.56 -0.20
N ASN A 185 -0.76 -6.50 -0.29
CA ASN A 185 -1.75 -6.26 -1.34
C ASN A 185 -1.15 -5.37 -2.44
N ALA A 186 -1.09 -5.87 -3.67
CA ALA A 186 -0.79 -5.04 -4.84
C ALA A 186 -1.94 -4.06 -5.11
N TRP A 187 -1.64 -2.88 -5.65
CA TRP A 187 -2.65 -1.90 -6.07
C TRP A 187 -3.09 -2.06 -7.53
N ALA A 188 -2.54 -3.05 -8.24
CA ALA A 188 -2.92 -3.32 -9.61
C ALA A 188 -4.39 -3.76 -9.70
N THR A 189 -5.12 -3.22 -10.68
CA THR A 189 -6.53 -3.56 -10.94
C THR A 189 -6.76 -3.81 -12.42
N ASP A 190 -7.76 -4.62 -12.78
CA ASP A 190 -8.26 -4.74 -14.16
C ASP A 190 -9.34 -3.68 -14.52
N GLY A 191 -9.57 -2.73 -13.61
CA GLY A 191 -10.66 -1.76 -13.72
C GLY A 191 -11.92 -2.15 -12.96
N TRP A 192 -12.11 -3.42 -12.59
CA TRP A 192 -13.21 -3.92 -11.74
C TRP A 192 -12.72 -4.45 -10.39
N ASN A 193 -11.66 -5.24 -10.39
CA ASN A 193 -11.12 -5.91 -9.22
C ASN A 193 -9.64 -5.66 -9.07
N THR A 194 -9.17 -5.71 -7.83
CA THR A 194 -7.74 -5.84 -7.53
C THR A 194 -7.23 -7.18 -8.06
N LEU A 195 -6.04 -7.17 -8.65
CA LEU A 195 -5.40 -8.36 -9.20
C LEU A 195 -4.73 -9.16 -8.08
N SER A 196 -5.52 -9.88 -7.30
CA SER A 196 -5.08 -10.57 -6.07
C SER A 196 -3.99 -11.62 -6.29
N TYR A 197 -3.83 -12.15 -7.51
CA TYR A 197 -2.73 -13.06 -7.84
C TYR A 197 -1.35 -12.39 -7.78
N LEU A 198 -1.28 -11.05 -7.71
CA LEU A 198 -0.06 -10.27 -7.50
C LEU A 198 0.22 -9.98 -6.01
N ASN A 199 -0.72 -10.33 -5.12
CA ASN A 199 -0.55 -10.19 -3.68
C ASN A 199 0.42 -11.27 -3.16
N LYS A 200 0.86 -11.09 -1.91
CA LYS A 200 1.71 -12.09 -1.25
C LYS A 200 1.42 -12.19 0.25
N ASP A 201 1.18 -13.43 0.69
CA ASP A 201 1.26 -13.81 2.10
C ASP A 201 2.68 -14.30 2.43
N ALA A 202 3.19 -13.89 3.58
CA ALA A 202 4.37 -14.53 4.16
C ALA A 202 3.99 -15.88 4.76
N ILE A 203 4.97 -16.78 4.90
CA ILE A 203 4.81 -17.94 5.78
C ILE A 203 4.66 -17.40 7.21
N PRO A 204 3.56 -17.72 7.94
CA PRO A 204 3.40 -17.27 9.32
C PRO A 204 4.56 -17.77 10.19
N VAL A 205 5.04 -16.89 11.07
CA VAL A 205 6.07 -17.21 12.07
C VAL A 205 5.41 -17.20 13.43
N ALA A 206 5.82 -18.10 14.31
CA ALA A 206 5.33 -18.17 15.68
C ALA A 206 6.51 -18.15 16.65
N PHE A 207 6.31 -17.53 17.79
CA PHE A 207 7.28 -17.53 18.88
C PHE A 207 6.57 -17.60 20.23
N ALA A 208 7.30 -18.00 21.27
CA ALA A 208 6.84 -18.03 22.64
C ALA A 208 7.83 -17.31 23.54
N LEU A 209 7.32 -16.49 24.45
CA LEU A 209 8.12 -15.81 25.46
C LEU A 209 8.00 -16.54 26.78
N GLU A 210 9.13 -16.82 27.40
CA GLU A 210 9.21 -17.38 28.75
C GLU A 210 10.28 -16.66 29.58
N PRO A 211 10.10 -16.55 30.91
CA PRO A 211 11.11 -15.92 31.75
C PRO A 211 12.37 -16.79 31.77
N LYS A 212 13.55 -16.16 31.83
CA LYS A 212 14.80 -16.87 32.08
C LYS A 212 14.69 -17.73 33.36
N PRO A 213 15.23 -18.96 33.37
CA PRO A 213 15.29 -19.77 34.57
C PRO A 213 15.97 -19.01 35.71
N VAL A 214 15.44 -19.14 36.92
CA VAL A 214 16.13 -18.67 38.12
C VAL A 214 17.30 -19.62 38.33
N ALA A 215 18.52 -19.07 38.38
CA ALA A 215 19.74 -19.82 38.69
C ALA A 215 19.74 -20.32 40.13
#